data_AF-A0A3B0ZA55-F1
#
_entry.id   AF-A0A3B0ZA55-F1
#
_cell.length_a   1.000
_cell.length_b   1.000
_cell.length_c   1.000
_cell.angle_alpha   90.00
_cell.angle_beta   90.00
_cell.angle_gamma   90.00
#
_symmetry.space_group_name_H-M   'P 1'
#
loop_
_entity.id
_entity.type
_entity.pdbx_description
1 polymer ?
#
loop_
_entity_poly.entity_id
_entity_poly.type
_entity_poly.pdbx_seq_one_letter_code
_entity_poly.pdbx_strand_id
1 'polypeptide(L)'
;MRLMAFFLIVIMQWFVVQAYAQDVDVPDDYDTIQKAIDAIAENPALGNVIVVDVGTYEENLTLTSNITLRGKEAARTIINVEDENIPLLQMSQVTNVTIQNFTFAEGDRAIEVLDSSNVLISNNVFNGGNDMVGVTILSDPASNLNSNFAIDILNNTFFDLDRAIVHNDEAVTIQNNIFSKNELAIDSDGAFGVVSYNCFFDNNQPSARGTNTVIDDDPLFVNTLIRDFHLREGSPCIDQGFGNDIIDDSDADMGAYGGQLADVLPYPVQAVSAADITAEVGSSSLEVSWGANNAYLVTHTTQPGRYVIEYDSDRSGPPYNGTDAEGGTQPSPIDVGNVTAFRLTDLSPNQVEPSAPVLSSLDLGNGQFTANWTAVSPATSYNVHYGLNDTQEQQVAVGNVTSYTVTGLANGATYHVAISAVSQPTYYIVVTAYDSTGNNDHKSAVSEEEVVTLGSELSSELSNALTVIPEMTQAFPPLPNDGCFIATAAYGFYSVPQVQALRDFRDHYLLTNEWGRVFVEFYYRYSPPLAAYIAERPALRTGVRIVLAPFVVVASLLKQFHFAMVFFFALLIAVIGWPLFRRQKYINIIKQQL
;
A
#
# COMPACT_ATOMS: atom_id res chain seq x y z
N MET A 1 52.87 -39.66 -22.57
CA MET A 1 52.02 -40.04 -21.41
C MET A 1 52.42 -39.40 -20.07
N ARG A 2 53.69 -39.34 -19.64
CA ARG A 2 54.02 -38.80 -18.29
C ARG A 2 53.94 -37.27 -18.10
N LEU A 3 54.00 -36.44 -19.15
CA LEU A 3 53.81 -34.98 -19.02
C LEU A 3 52.34 -34.53 -18.92
N MET A 4 51.40 -35.19 -19.63
CA MET A 4 49.98 -34.80 -19.62
C MET A 4 49.30 -35.03 -18.27
N ALA A 5 49.68 -36.08 -17.52
CA ALA A 5 49.13 -36.35 -16.20
C ALA A 5 49.55 -35.29 -15.16
N PHE A 6 50.75 -34.74 -15.27
CA PHE A 6 51.24 -33.73 -14.33
C PHE A 6 50.59 -32.35 -14.58
N PHE A 7 50.30 -32.02 -15.84
CA PHE A 7 49.64 -30.76 -16.19
C PHE A 7 48.15 -30.73 -15.77
N LEU A 8 47.45 -31.87 -15.79
CA LEU A 8 46.07 -31.94 -15.29
C LEU A 8 45.98 -31.77 -13.76
N ILE A 9 46.92 -32.35 -13.00
CA ILE A 9 46.89 -32.30 -11.53
C ILE A 9 47.21 -30.89 -11.02
N VAL A 10 48.12 -30.15 -11.68
CA VAL A 10 48.47 -28.77 -11.29
C VAL A 10 47.35 -27.77 -11.61
N ILE A 11 46.59 -27.97 -12.69
CA ILE A 11 45.44 -27.10 -13.02
C ILE A 11 44.26 -27.36 -12.05
N MET A 12 44.07 -28.59 -11.56
CA MET A 12 43.05 -28.90 -10.55
C MET A 12 43.35 -28.34 -9.15
N GLN A 13 44.57 -27.90 -8.87
CA GLN A 13 44.95 -27.26 -7.60
C GLN A 13 44.99 -25.73 -7.65
N TRP A 14 44.57 -25.11 -8.77
CA TRP A 14 44.55 -23.65 -8.95
C TRP A 14 43.15 -23.03 -9.02
N PHE A 15 42.10 -23.83 -8.89
CA PHE A 15 40.71 -23.38 -8.71
C PHE A 15 40.02 -24.17 -7.59
N VAL A 16 40.63 -24.16 -6.39
CA VAL A 16 39.81 -24.12 -5.18
C VAL A 16 39.59 -22.65 -4.89
N VAL A 17 38.58 -22.07 -5.52
CA VAL A 17 37.93 -20.90 -4.93
C VAL A 17 37.35 -21.42 -3.63
N GLN A 18 37.85 -20.92 -2.49
CA GLN A 18 37.04 -20.95 -1.28
C GLN A 18 35.84 -20.07 -1.60
N ALA A 19 34.73 -20.71 -1.96
CA ALA A 19 33.44 -20.06 -1.83
C ALA A 19 33.32 -19.77 -0.34
N TYR A 20 33.43 -18.49 0.02
CA TYR A 20 32.93 -18.05 1.32
C TYR A 20 31.46 -18.42 1.34
N ALA A 21 31.05 -19.11 2.40
CA ALA A 21 29.66 -19.49 2.56
C ALA A 21 28.86 -18.19 2.67
N GLN A 22 27.94 -17.98 1.73
CA GLN A 22 27.16 -16.75 1.63
C GLN A 22 26.17 -16.69 2.80
N ASP A 23 25.98 -15.50 3.37
CA ASP A 23 24.86 -15.21 4.28
C ASP A 23 23.54 -15.58 3.56
N VAL A 24 22.55 -16.02 4.32
CA VAL A 24 21.22 -16.40 3.81
C VAL A 24 20.26 -15.25 4.05
N ASP A 25 19.72 -14.67 2.98
CA ASP A 25 18.85 -13.49 3.07
C ASP A 25 17.36 -13.89 3.12
N VAL A 26 16.60 -13.33 4.05
CA VAL A 26 15.14 -13.51 4.19
C VAL A 26 14.48 -12.14 3.98
N PRO A 27 13.52 -11.97 3.05
CA PRO A 27 12.79 -13.02 2.33
C PRO A 27 13.39 -13.47 0.98
N ASP A 28 14.55 -12.94 0.56
CA ASP A 28 15.05 -13.06 -0.82
C ASP A 28 15.48 -14.49 -1.23
N ASP A 29 16.19 -15.23 -0.37
CA ASP A 29 16.53 -16.65 -0.60
C ASP A 29 15.42 -17.60 -0.10
N TYR A 30 14.77 -17.25 1.02
CA TYR A 30 13.70 -18.03 1.65
C TYR A 30 12.57 -17.12 2.13
N ASP A 31 11.33 -17.50 1.81
CA ASP A 31 10.10 -16.74 2.12
C ASP A 31 9.74 -16.63 3.62
N THR A 32 10.46 -17.32 4.50
CA THR A 32 10.19 -17.45 5.95
C THR A 32 11.49 -17.74 6.71
N ILE A 33 11.60 -17.23 7.94
CA ILE A 33 12.79 -17.37 8.78
C ILE A 33 13.01 -18.84 9.16
N GLN A 34 11.94 -19.59 9.51
CA GLN A 34 12.10 -21.00 9.88
C GLN A 34 12.65 -21.86 8.72
N LYS A 35 12.27 -21.58 7.46
CA LYS A 35 12.81 -22.33 6.31
C LYS A 35 14.29 -22.04 6.07
N ALA A 36 14.76 -20.82 6.34
CA ALA A 36 16.18 -20.51 6.30
C ALA A 36 16.97 -21.26 7.40
N ILE A 37 16.41 -21.36 8.61
CA ILE A 37 16.98 -22.15 9.72
C ILE A 37 17.08 -23.64 9.33
N ASP A 38 15.98 -24.22 8.87
CA ASP A 38 15.91 -25.63 8.44
C ASP A 38 16.91 -25.92 7.31
N ALA A 39 17.03 -25.00 6.33
CA ALA A 39 17.94 -25.15 5.21
C ALA A 39 19.42 -25.15 5.62
N ILE A 40 19.83 -24.30 6.57
CA ILE A 40 21.19 -24.31 7.12
C ILE A 40 21.46 -25.61 7.88
N ALA A 41 20.50 -26.08 8.68
CA ALA A 41 20.62 -27.34 9.42
C ALA A 41 20.76 -28.56 8.50
N GLU A 42 20.08 -28.58 7.35
CA GLU A 42 20.19 -29.64 6.35
C GLU A 42 21.41 -29.51 5.42
N ASN A 43 21.92 -28.30 5.17
CA ASN A 43 22.97 -28.03 4.19
C ASN A 43 24.20 -27.29 4.76
N PRO A 44 25.22 -28.03 5.24
CA PRO A 44 26.48 -27.48 5.75
C PRO A 44 27.36 -26.72 4.73
N ALA A 45 26.88 -26.48 3.51
CA ALA A 45 27.54 -25.64 2.51
C ALA A 45 26.98 -24.20 2.46
N LEU A 46 25.85 -23.92 3.12
CA LEU A 46 25.35 -22.55 3.32
C LEU A 46 26.18 -21.81 4.38
N GLY A 47 26.11 -20.48 4.37
CA GLY A 47 26.57 -19.68 5.49
C GLY A 47 25.72 -19.99 6.72
N ASN A 48 26.30 -19.79 7.90
CA ASN A 48 25.59 -20.00 9.16
C ASN A 48 24.95 -18.71 9.71
N VAL A 49 24.91 -17.65 8.89
CA VAL A 49 24.31 -16.36 9.18
C VAL A 49 23.03 -16.23 8.35
N ILE A 50 21.90 -16.02 9.03
CA ILE A 50 20.64 -15.57 8.42
C ILE A 50 20.55 -14.06 8.64
N VAL A 51 20.35 -13.32 7.56
CA VAL A 51 20.05 -11.88 7.59
C VAL A 51 18.57 -11.70 7.23
N VAL A 52 17.83 -11.07 8.12
CA VAL A 52 16.38 -10.84 7.97
C VAL A 52 16.14 -9.38 7.63
N ASP A 53 15.64 -9.10 6.43
CA ASP A 53 15.34 -7.76 5.96
C ASP A 53 14.27 -7.07 6.81
N VAL A 54 14.19 -5.74 6.72
CA VAL A 54 13.20 -4.95 7.46
C VAL A 54 11.77 -5.35 7.07
N GLY A 55 10.89 -5.45 8.06
CA GLY A 55 9.55 -6.02 7.90
C GLY A 55 8.99 -6.54 9.22
N THR A 56 7.79 -7.12 9.14
CA THR A 56 7.14 -7.80 10.27
C THR A 56 6.90 -9.25 9.88
N TYR A 57 7.43 -10.18 10.68
CA TYR A 57 7.39 -11.61 10.44
C TYR A 57 6.57 -12.27 11.56
N GLU A 58 5.48 -12.94 11.21
CA GLU A 58 4.60 -13.68 12.12
C GLU A 58 4.98 -15.17 12.08
N GLU A 59 5.89 -15.60 12.97
CA GLU A 59 6.42 -16.97 13.02
C GLU A 59 6.78 -17.39 14.45
N ASN A 60 6.62 -18.68 14.77
CA ASN A 60 7.24 -19.30 15.95
C ASN A 60 8.48 -20.11 15.53
N LEU A 61 9.65 -19.68 15.99
CA LEU A 61 10.96 -20.15 15.54
C LEU A 61 11.56 -21.20 16.47
N THR A 62 12.10 -22.26 15.90
CA THR A 62 12.86 -23.31 16.59
C THR A 62 14.29 -23.29 16.10
N LEU A 63 15.22 -22.80 16.92
CA LEU A 63 16.63 -22.66 16.52
C LEU A 63 17.41 -23.97 16.63
N THR A 64 18.42 -24.10 15.77
CA THR A 64 19.40 -25.20 15.75
C THR A 64 20.80 -24.69 16.09
N SER A 65 21.70 -25.59 16.51
CA SER A 65 23.08 -25.23 16.85
C SER A 65 23.90 -24.64 15.69
N ASN A 66 24.85 -23.77 16.02
CA ASN A 66 25.81 -23.10 15.12
C ASN A 66 25.17 -22.10 14.16
N ILE A 67 24.25 -21.26 14.62
CA ILE A 67 23.54 -20.29 13.79
C ILE A 67 23.62 -18.86 14.35
N THR A 68 23.76 -17.87 13.45
CA THR A 68 23.56 -16.46 13.74
C THR A 68 22.29 -16.01 13.04
N LEU A 69 21.26 -15.66 13.81
CA LEU A 69 20.07 -15.00 13.30
C LEU A 69 20.23 -13.50 13.56
N ARG A 70 20.23 -12.68 12.50
CA ARG A 70 20.42 -11.22 12.57
C ARG A 70 19.34 -10.48 11.79
N GLY A 71 18.66 -9.53 12.41
CA GLY A 71 17.86 -8.56 11.69
C GLY A 71 18.72 -7.46 11.07
N LYS A 72 18.25 -6.89 9.95
CA LYS A 72 18.99 -5.86 9.20
C LYS A 72 19.04 -4.53 9.94
N GLU A 73 17.94 -4.17 10.61
CA GLU A 73 17.82 -2.97 11.45
C GLU A 73 16.99 -3.33 12.69
N ALA A 74 17.53 -3.11 13.89
CA ALA A 74 16.89 -3.54 15.14
C ALA A 74 15.51 -2.89 15.34
N ALA A 75 15.36 -1.64 14.89
CA ALA A 75 14.13 -0.88 15.01
C ALA A 75 13.02 -1.30 14.03
N ARG A 76 13.35 -2.02 12.96
CA ARG A 76 12.43 -2.28 11.83
C ARG A 76 12.37 -3.72 11.33
N THR A 77 13.25 -4.62 11.81
CA THR A 77 13.07 -6.06 11.66
C THR A 77 12.33 -6.59 12.90
N ILE A 78 11.00 -6.68 12.77
CA ILE A 78 10.08 -7.06 13.85
C ILE A 78 9.70 -8.54 13.71
N ILE A 79 9.80 -9.30 14.81
CA ILE A 79 9.21 -10.65 14.89
C ILE A 79 8.02 -10.60 15.84
N ASN A 80 6.89 -11.11 15.37
CA ASN A 80 5.64 -11.32 16.09
C ASN A 80 5.36 -12.82 16.20
N VAL A 81 4.55 -13.20 17.18
CA VAL A 81 4.17 -14.60 17.44
C VAL A 81 3.02 -15.05 16.51
N GLU A 82 3.03 -16.29 16.03
CA GLU A 82 1.90 -16.89 15.28
C GLU A 82 0.92 -17.61 16.25
N ASP A 83 1.45 -18.32 17.25
CA ASP A 83 0.72 -18.98 18.34
C ASP A 83 1.26 -18.54 19.70
N GLU A 84 0.50 -17.67 20.40
CA GLU A 84 0.79 -17.15 21.74
C GLU A 84 1.04 -18.26 22.80
N ASN A 85 0.52 -19.48 22.57
CA ASN A 85 0.63 -20.58 23.53
C ASN A 85 2.04 -21.19 23.63
N ILE A 86 2.93 -20.90 22.67
CA ILE A 86 4.34 -21.35 22.62
C ILE A 86 5.29 -20.12 22.56
N PRO A 87 6.57 -20.24 22.95
CA PRO A 87 7.52 -19.14 22.81
C PRO A 87 7.67 -18.71 21.35
N LEU A 88 7.84 -17.42 21.10
CA LEU A 88 8.13 -16.88 19.77
C LEU A 88 9.43 -17.45 19.22
N LEU A 89 10.47 -17.59 20.05
CA LEU A 89 11.72 -18.24 19.71
C LEU A 89 12.10 -19.23 20.81
N GLN A 90 12.18 -20.51 20.46
CA GLN A 90 12.57 -21.58 21.36
C GLN A 90 13.90 -22.21 20.94
N MET A 91 14.73 -22.55 21.93
CA MET A 91 15.95 -23.33 21.72
C MET A 91 16.14 -24.36 22.84
N SER A 92 16.42 -25.61 22.47
CA SER A 92 16.54 -26.72 23.43
C SER A 92 17.71 -27.63 23.11
N GLN A 93 18.64 -27.77 24.06
CA GLN A 93 19.86 -28.60 23.93
C GLN A 93 20.73 -28.22 22.72
N VAL A 94 20.76 -26.92 22.36
CA VAL A 94 21.57 -26.39 21.25
C VAL A 94 22.82 -25.66 21.73
N THR A 95 23.74 -25.41 20.80
CA THR A 95 24.99 -24.70 21.11
C THR A 95 25.39 -23.72 20.01
N ASN A 96 26.15 -22.67 20.37
CA ASN A 96 26.69 -21.68 19.43
C ASN A 96 25.57 -20.96 18.66
N VAL A 97 24.74 -20.18 19.36
CA VAL A 97 23.61 -19.45 18.78
C VAL A 97 23.77 -17.95 19.04
N THR A 98 23.60 -17.12 18.02
CA THR A 98 23.55 -15.65 18.15
C THR A 98 22.20 -15.15 17.66
N ILE A 99 21.55 -14.27 18.43
CA ILE A 99 20.30 -13.59 18.07
C ILE A 99 20.54 -12.08 18.25
N GLN A 100 20.45 -11.32 17.16
CA GLN A 100 20.75 -9.90 17.20
C GLN A 100 19.92 -9.03 16.25
N ASN A 101 19.77 -7.75 16.60
CA ASN A 101 19.12 -6.72 15.80
C ASN A 101 17.64 -7.03 15.46
N PHE A 102 16.87 -7.51 16.43
CA PHE A 102 15.42 -7.69 16.29
C PHE A 102 14.62 -6.82 17.27
N THR A 103 13.39 -6.48 16.89
CA THR A 103 12.34 -6.06 17.81
C THR A 103 11.35 -7.21 18.03
N PHE A 104 11.20 -7.67 19.27
CA PHE A 104 10.14 -8.58 19.71
C PHE A 104 8.96 -7.74 20.23
N ALA A 105 7.85 -7.74 19.50
CA ALA A 105 6.78 -6.76 19.69
C ALA A 105 5.45 -7.33 20.19
N GLU A 106 5.25 -8.65 20.17
CA GLU A 106 3.99 -9.33 20.54
C GLU A 106 4.26 -10.73 21.13
N GLY A 107 3.34 -11.24 21.97
CA GLY A 107 3.33 -12.60 22.53
C GLY A 107 3.78 -12.72 24.00
N ASP A 108 3.28 -13.74 24.70
CA ASP A 108 3.51 -13.96 26.14
C ASP A 108 4.97 -14.28 26.50
N ARG A 109 5.75 -14.86 25.58
CA ARG A 109 7.17 -15.22 25.78
C ARG A 109 7.97 -15.01 24.50
N ALA A 110 8.95 -14.12 24.51
CA ALA A 110 9.76 -13.85 23.33
C ALA A 110 10.84 -14.93 23.10
N ILE A 111 11.79 -15.11 24.03
CA ILE A 111 12.87 -16.11 23.90
C ILE A 111 12.85 -17.12 25.06
N GLU A 112 12.87 -18.42 24.75
CA GLU A 112 13.04 -19.51 25.72
C GLU A 112 14.29 -20.34 25.41
N VAL A 113 15.19 -20.43 26.39
CA VAL A 113 16.48 -21.13 26.32
C VAL A 113 16.48 -22.29 27.31
N LEU A 114 16.44 -23.53 26.80
CA LEU A 114 16.42 -24.75 27.59
C LEU A 114 17.74 -25.53 27.41
N ASP A 115 18.45 -25.85 28.49
CA ASP A 115 19.64 -26.73 28.49
C ASP A 115 20.70 -26.42 27.39
N SER A 116 20.90 -25.15 27.03
CA SER A 116 21.68 -24.73 25.85
C SER A 116 22.93 -23.90 26.24
N SER A 117 23.99 -23.90 25.42
CA SER A 117 25.29 -23.29 25.77
C SER A 117 25.92 -22.45 24.67
N ASN A 118 26.66 -21.40 25.04
CA ASN A 118 27.26 -20.44 24.10
C ASN A 118 26.16 -19.79 23.25
N VAL A 119 25.25 -19.09 23.94
CA VAL A 119 24.13 -18.35 23.37
C VAL A 119 24.38 -16.86 23.61
N LEU A 120 24.36 -16.06 22.55
CA LEU A 120 24.44 -14.60 22.60
C LEU A 120 23.10 -14.01 22.18
N ILE A 121 22.48 -13.23 23.06
CA ILE A 121 21.29 -12.43 22.79
C ILE A 121 21.73 -10.97 22.90
N SER A 122 21.88 -10.27 21.78
CA SER A 122 22.41 -8.90 21.79
C SER A 122 21.78 -7.92 20.82
N ASN A 123 21.76 -6.64 21.17
CA ASN A 123 21.26 -5.58 20.28
C ASN A 123 19.79 -5.76 19.86
N ASN A 124 18.98 -6.39 20.71
CA ASN A 124 17.54 -6.58 20.50
C ASN A 124 16.70 -5.63 21.36
N VAL A 125 15.50 -5.33 20.89
CA VAL A 125 14.44 -4.63 21.62
C VAL A 125 13.34 -5.61 21.99
N PHE A 126 12.94 -5.61 23.25
CA PHE A 126 11.78 -6.35 23.76
C PHE A 126 10.74 -5.32 24.22
N ASN A 127 9.62 -5.23 23.50
CA ASN A 127 8.53 -4.28 23.73
C ASN A 127 7.19 -4.91 23.33
N GLY A 128 6.83 -5.99 24.02
CA GLY A 128 5.59 -6.75 23.85
C GLY A 128 4.41 -6.31 24.73
N GLY A 129 4.63 -5.30 25.58
CA GLY A 129 3.66 -4.90 26.60
C GLY A 129 3.67 -5.79 27.85
N ASN A 130 2.87 -5.38 28.82
CA ASN A 130 3.01 -5.75 30.24
C ASN A 130 2.58 -7.19 30.61
N ASP A 131 2.33 -8.05 29.61
CA ASP A 131 2.05 -9.48 29.77
C ASP A 131 3.21 -10.36 29.23
N MET A 132 4.18 -9.77 28.49
CA MET A 132 5.31 -10.50 27.90
C MET A 132 6.41 -10.82 28.94
N VAL A 133 6.99 -12.02 28.82
CA VAL A 133 8.31 -12.37 29.35
C VAL A 133 9.37 -12.29 28.23
N GLY A 134 10.40 -11.47 28.41
CA GLY A 134 11.42 -11.21 27.38
C GLY A 134 12.32 -12.41 27.11
N VAL A 135 13.18 -12.77 28.08
CA VAL A 135 14.09 -13.92 27.97
C VAL A 135 13.89 -14.87 29.16
N THR A 136 13.62 -16.14 28.88
CA THR A 136 13.55 -17.23 29.87
C THR A 136 14.71 -18.20 29.67
N ILE A 137 15.49 -18.46 30.71
CA ILE A 137 16.61 -19.42 30.71
C ILE A 137 16.35 -20.48 31.78
N LEU A 138 16.22 -21.74 31.37
CA LEU A 138 16.01 -22.86 32.28
C LEU A 138 17.02 -23.99 31.98
N SER A 139 17.88 -24.26 32.95
CA SER A 139 18.81 -25.38 32.95
C SER A 139 18.36 -26.45 33.94
N ASP A 140 18.29 -27.72 33.52
CA ASP A 140 18.05 -28.86 34.41
C ASP A 140 19.38 -29.24 35.12
N PRO A 141 19.47 -29.13 36.46
CA PRO A 141 20.65 -29.55 37.22
C PRO A 141 20.91 -31.07 37.20
N ALA A 142 19.97 -31.88 36.66
CA ALA A 142 20.17 -33.30 36.40
C ALA A 142 20.62 -33.60 34.95
N SER A 143 20.65 -32.60 34.06
CA SER A 143 21.25 -32.76 32.73
C SER A 143 22.75 -33.05 32.89
N ASN A 144 23.28 -34.05 32.16
CA ASN A 144 24.71 -34.39 32.21
C ASN A 144 25.54 -33.48 31.29
N LEU A 145 25.01 -32.30 30.98
CA LEU A 145 25.62 -31.31 30.13
C LEU A 145 26.63 -30.51 30.96
N ASN A 146 27.77 -30.19 30.37
CA ASN A 146 28.93 -29.65 31.08
C ASN A 146 28.66 -28.25 31.64
N SER A 147 29.08 -28.00 32.89
CA SER A 147 28.84 -26.81 33.73
C SER A 147 29.49 -25.51 33.22
N ASN A 148 29.23 -25.15 31.97
CA ASN A 148 29.91 -24.09 31.24
C ASN A 148 28.97 -23.48 30.17
N PHE A 149 27.68 -23.38 30.51
CA PHE A 149 26.62 -22.78 29.70
C PHE A 149 26.73 -21.25 29.71
N ALA A 150 27.74 -20.71 29.01
CA ALA A 150 27.80 -19.27 28.81
C ALA A 150 26.55 -18.83 28.02
N ILE A 151 25.71 -18.00 28.66
CA ILE A 151 24.58 -17.33 28.02
C ILE A 151 24.76 -15.84 28.29
N ASP A 152 25.05 -15.08 27.23
CA ASP A 152 25.36 -13.67 27.32
C ASP A 152 24.19 -12.85 26.77
N ILE A 153 23.58 -12.04 27.63
CA ILE A 153 22.51 -11.08 27.32
C ILE A 153 23.14 -9.68 27.34
N LEU A 154 23.56 -9.20 26.18
CA LEU A 154 24.39 -8.01 26.04
C LEU A 154 23.69 -6.91 25.24
N ASN A 155 23.72 -5.65 25.68
CA ASN A 155 23.24 -4.54 24.83
C ASN A 155 21.80 -4.70 24.31
N ASN A 156 20.84 -5.14 25.14
CA ASN A 156 19.41 -5.19 24.77
C ASN A 156 18.60 -4.10 25.47
N THR A 157 17.46 -3.74 24.90
CA THR A 157 16.47 -2.84 25.54
C THR A 157 15.22 -3.62 25.89
N PHE A 158 14.89 -3.70 27.19
CA PHE A 158 13.68 -4.32 27.72
C PHE A 158 12.72 -3.25 28.24
N PHE A 159 11.58 -3.07 27.58
CA PHE A 159 10.64 -1.99 27.84
C PHE A 159 9.20 -2.49 28.06
N ASP A 160 8.60 -2.07 29.18
CA ASP A 160 7.15 -2.25 29.46
C ASP A 160 6.68 -3.72 29.47
N LEU A 161 7.50 -4.64 30.00
CA LEU A 161 7.23 -6.09 30.09
C LEU A 161 6.76 -6.51 31.49
N ASP A 162 6.12 -7.69 31.64
CA ASP A 162 5.95 -8.30 32.99
C ASP A 162 7.34 -8.64 33.56
N ARG A 163 8.11 -9.43 32.80
CA ARG A 163 9.43 -9.91 33.22
C ARG A 163 10.42 -9.79 32.08
N ALA A 164 11.42 -8.94 32.23
CA ALA A 164 12.42 -8.77 31.18
C ALA A 164 13.33 -10.01 31.05
N ILE A 165 13.91 -10.48 32.17
CA ILE A 165 14.70 -11.72 32.21
C ILE A 165 14.26 -12.61 33.37
N VAL A 166 14.09 -13.90 33.10
CA VAL A 166 13.90 -14.98 34.08
C VAL A 166 14.99 -16.02 33.85
N HIS A 167 15.81 -16.33 34.86
CA HIS A 167 16.82 -17.40 34.74
C HIS A 167 16.96 -18.21 36.03
N ASN A 168 17.43 -19.46 35.93
CA ASN A 168 17.85 -20.28 37.07
C ASN A 168 19.32 -20.74 37.00
N ASP A 169 20.09 -20.26 36.01
CA ASP A 169 21.49 -20.63 35.78
C ASP A 169 22.46 -19.57 36.34
N GLU A 170 23.60 -20.01 36.89
CA GLU A 170 24.68 -19.16 37.42
C GLU A 170 25.68 -18.72 36.32
N ALA A 171 25.66 -19.34 35.14
CA ALA A 171 26.55 -19.05 34.02
C ALA A 171 26.02 -17.98 33.03
N VAL A 172 25.03 -17.19 33.46
CA VAL A 172 24.44 -16.09 32.68
C VAL A 172 25.20 -14.77 32.91
N THR A 173 25.51 -14.06 31.82
CA THR A 173 25.98 -12.67 31.84
C THR A 173 24.85 -11.74 31.42
N ILE A 174 24.57 -10.69 32.19
CA ILE A 174 23.59 -9.64 31.87
C ILE A 174 24.32 -8.30 31.94
N GLN A 175 24.67 -7.73 30.78
CA GLN A 175 25.52 -6.55 30.68
C GLN A 175 25.10 -5.57 29.59
N ASN A 176 25.31 -4.27 29.80
CA ASN A 176 24.97 -3.20 28.86
C ASN A 176 23.48 -3.11 28.48
N ASN A 177 22.55 -3.71 29.22
CA ASN A 177 21.12 -3.67 28.88
C ASN A 177 20.44 -2.46 29.52
N ILE A 178 19.37 -1.97 28.89
CA ILE A 178 18.42 -1.04 29.50
C ILE A 178 17.17 -1.82 29.92
N PHE A 179 16.78 -1.69 31.19
CA PHE A 179 15.52 -2.18 31.75
C PHE A 179 14.66 -0.99 32.16
N SER A 180 13.59 -0.72 31.42
CA SER A 180 12.73 0.44 31.62
C SER A 180 11.26 0.01 31.73
N LYS A 181 10.55 0.46 32.78
CA LYS A 181 9.10 0.25 32.97
C LYS A 181 8.59 -1.20 33.07
N ASN A 182 9.47 -2.17 33.31
CA ASN A 182 9.04 -3.56 33.50
C ASN A 182 8.44 -3.76 34.90
N GLU A 183 7.52 -4.71 35.08
CA GLU A 183 7.08 -5.09 36.43
C GLU A 183 8.28 -5.67 37.22
N LEU A 184 9.06 -6.58 36.63
CA LEU A 184 10.33 -7.07 37.18
C LEU A 184 11.43 -7.18 36.11
N ALA A 185 12.55 -6.49 36.32
CA ALA A 185 13.66 -6.47 35.35
C ALA A 185 14.46 -7.80 35.29
N ILE A 186 14.78 -8.40 36.43
CA ILE A 186 15.53 -9.66 36.48
C ILE A 186 14.98 -10.50 37.65
N ASP A 187 14.40 -11.66 37.32
CA ASP A 187 14.18 -12.77 38.25
C ASP A 187 15.28 -13.82 38.03
N SER A 188 15.96 -14.22 39.10
CA SER A 188 17.12 -15.12 39.03
C SER A 188 16.90 -16.46 39.73
N ASP A 189 15.70 -16.72 40.26
CA ASP A 189 15.32 -17.94 41.02
C ASP A 189 16.37 -18.38 42.09
N GLY A 190 17.12 -17.42 42.63
CA GLY A 190 18.20 -17.66 43.60
C GLY A 190 19.56 -18.05 43.03
N ALA A 191 19.70 -18.20 41.71
CA ALA A 191 20.99 -18.20 41.02
C ALA A 191 21.56 -16.78 40.92
N PHE A 192 22.89 -16.64 40.86
CA PHE A 192 23.56 -15.34 40.77
C PHE A 192 24.62 -15.35 39.66
N GLY A 193 24.19 -14.99 38.45
CA GLY A 193 25.08 -14.72 37.31
C GLY A 193 25.82 -13.39 37.41
N VAL A 194 26.53 -13.03 36.34
CA VAL A 194 27.25 -11.75 36.24
C VAL A 194 26.30 -10.65 35.77
N VAL A 195 25.83 -9.81 36.69
CA VAL A 195 25.05 -8.61 36.34
C VAL A 195 25.92 -7.36 36.52
N SER A 196 26.12 -6.58 35.46
CA SER A 196 26.95 -5.36 35.52
C SER A 196 26.63 -4.38 34.38
N TYR A 197 26.88 -3.08 34.56
CA TYR A 197 26.72 -2.08 33.49
C TYR A 197 25.32 -2.07 32.86
N ASN A 198 24.25 -2.14 33.65
CA ASN A 198 22.88 -2.04 33.14
C ASN A 198 22.19 -0.77 33.62
N CYS A 199 21.29 -0.22 32.80
CA CYS A 199 20.49 0.97 33.07
C CYS A 199 19.11 0.53 33.59
N PHE A 200 18.71 0.87 34.82
CA PHE A 200 17.39 0.53 35.38
C PHE A 200 16.57 1.79 35.65
N PHE A 201 15.39 1.90 35.03
CA PHE A 201 14.49 3.03 35.20
C PHE A 201 13.03 2.58 35.37
N ASP A 202 12.32 3.16 36.34
CA ASP A 202 10.85 3.04 36.49
C ASP A 202 10.30 1.59 36.51
N ASN A 203 11.11 0.60 36.92
CA ASN A 203 10.66 -0.79 37.06
C ASN A 203 9.94 -0.98 38.40
N ASN A 204 8.79 -1.65 38.44
CA ASN A 204 7.91 -1.66 39.61
C ASN A 204 8.47 -2.45 40.81
N GLN A 205 9.17 -3.55 40.56
CA GLN A 205 9.80 -4.40 41.59
C GLN A 205 11.33 -4.29 41.60
N PRO A 206 11.97 -4.39 42.78
CA PRO A 206 13.43 -4.42 42.88
C PRO A 206 13.99 -5.74 42.34
N SER A 207 15.03 -5.64 41.51
CA SER A 207 15.77 -6.77 40.92
C SER A 207 17.22 -6.85 41.38
N ALA A 208 17.95 -7.89 40.97
CA ALA A 208 19.40 -7.98 41.13
C ALA A 208 20.13 -6.98 40.21
N ARG A 209 20.36 -5.75 40.68
CA ARG A 209 20.95 -4.65 39.87
C ARG A 209 22.44 -4.79 39.52
N GLY A 210 23.19 -5.66 40.20
CA GLY A 210 24.60 -5.90 39.89
C GLY A 210 25.56 -4.75 40.26
N THR A 211 26.60 -4.55 39.45
CA THR A 211 27.63 -3.50 39.63
C THR A 211 27.63 -2.48 38.47
N ASN A 212 28.26 -1.31 38.67
CA ASN A 212 28.45 -0.27 37.65
C ASN A 212 27.15 0.13 36.91
N THR A 213 26.04 0.14 37.63
CA THR A 213 24.70 0.29 37.08
C THR A 213 24.21 1.74 37.19
N VAL A 214 23.52 2.21 36.15
CA VAL A 214 22.75 3.46 36.14
C VAL A 214 21.36 3.16 36.70
N ILE A 215 20.86 3.99 37.61
CA ILE A 215 19.70 3.68 38.46
C ILE A 215 18.79 4.90 38.61
N ASP A 216 17.50 4.68 38.36
CA ASP A 216 16.40 5.61 38.60
C ASP A 216 16.45 6.94 37.79
N ASP A 217 17.35 7.02 36.79
CA ASP A 217 17.43 8.10 35.78
C ASP A 217 16.82 7.63 34.43
N ASP A 218 16.08 8.51 33.74
CA ASP A 218 15.37 8.20 32.48
C ASP A 218 16.36 7.97 31.33
N PRO A 219 16.32 6.82 30.60
CA PRO A 219 17.15 6.57 29.42
C PRO A 219 16.99 7.57 28.27
N LEU A 220 15.98 8.42 28.31
CA LEU A 220 15.68 9.43 27.29
C LEU A 220 15.53 8.87 25.87
N PHE A 221 14.84 7.74 25.70
CA PHE A 221 14.51 7.20 24.37
C PHE A 221 13.88 8.24 23.42
N VAL A 222 14.16 8.13 22.12
CA VAL A 222 13.67 9.06 21.09
C VAL A 222 12.15 9.03 20.99
N ASN A 223 11.54 7.87 20.68
CA ASN A 223 10.09 7.74 20.56
C ASN A 223 9.61 6.29 20.71
N THR A 224 9.25 5.91 21.94
CA THR A 224 8.80 4.55 22.27
C THR A 224 7.48 4.14 21.59
N LEU A 225 6.65 5.09 21.12
CA LEU A 225 5.39 4.79 20.43
C LEU A 225 5.59 4.20 19.03
N ILE A 226 6.69 4.55 18.36
CA ILE A 226 7.11 3.98 17.07
C ILE A 226 8.25 2.96 17.23
N ARG A 227 8.53 2.55 18.47
CA ARG A 227 9.64 1.65 18.85
C ARG A 227 11.04 2.18 18.48
N ASP A 228 11.18 3.50 18.35
CA ASP A 228 12.49 4.15 18.23
C ASP A 228 13.13 4.29 19.63
N PHE A 229 13.93 3.29 19.98
CA PHE A 229 14.64 3.17 21.26
C PHE A 229 16.10 3.65 21.19
N HIS A 230 16.48 4.41 20.15
CA HIS A 230 17.73 5.18 20.20
C HIS A 230 17.70 6.17 21.38
N LEU A 231 18.88 6.55 21.87
CA LEU A 231 19.03 7.50 22.98
C LEU A 231 19.06 8.95 22.46
N ARG A 232 18.50 9.89 23.23
CA ARG A 232 18.62 11.33 22.98
C ARG A 232 19.84 11.91 23.71
N GLU A 233 20.35 13.04 23.21
CA GLU A 233 21.48 13.74 23.81
C GLU A 233 21.24 14.03 25.31
N GLY A 234 22.22 13.68 26.15
CA GLY A 234 22.11 13.79 27.61
C GLY A 234 21.47 12.60 28.32
N SER A 235 21.22 11.48 27.62
CA SER A 235 20.82 10.22 28.26
C SER A 235 21.89 9.76 29.28
N PRO A 236 21.48 9.26 30.46
CA PRO A 236 22.39 8.73 31.47
C PRO A 236 22.96 7.35 31.10
N CYS A 237 22.45 6.72 30.03
CA CYS A 237 22.90 5.41 29.55
C CYS A 237 23.99 5.52 28.46
N ILE A 238 24.34 6.75 28.01
CA ILE A 238 25.41 7.03 27.02
C ILE A 238 26.80 6.98 27.66
N ASP A 239 27.79 6.42 26.98
CA ASP A 239 29.18 6.27 27.45
C ASP A 239 29.33 5.55 28.82
N GLN A 240 28.30 4.82 29.28
CA GLN A 240 28.28 4.23 30.64
C GLN A 240 28.42 2.69 30.64
N GLY A 241 28.46 2.03 29.49
CA GLY A 241 28.57 0.57 29.38
C GLY A 241 29.99 0.02 29.53
N PHE A 242 30.13 -1.27 29.22
CA PHE A 242 31.40 -1.98 29.19
C PHE A 242 31.80 -2.33 27.76
N GLY A 243 33.05 -2.06 27.40
CA GLY A 243 33.57 -2.24 26.05
C GLY A 243 33.54 -0.92 25.29
N ASN A 244 33.66 -1.01 23.96
CA ASN A 244 33.69 0.15 23.09
C ASN A 244 32.38 0.24 22.30
N ASP A 245 31.94 1.45 21.98
CA ASP A 245 30.97 1.65 20.91
C ASP A 245 31.65 1.57 19.54
N ILE A 246 30.95 1.00 18.56
CA ILE A 246 31.45 0.88 17.18
C ILE A 246 31.05 2.09 16.32
N ILE A 247 30.10 2.90 16.78
CA ILE A 247 29.60 4.04 16.01
C ILE A 247 30.59 5.21 16.07
N ASP A 248 31.00 5.64 17.27
CA ASP A 248 31.80 6.85 17.51
C ASP A 248 33.14 6.60 18.27
N ASP A 249 33.57 5.34 18.40
CA ASP A 249 34.79 4.90 19.10
C ASP A 249 34.83 5.26 20.62
N SER A 250 33.67 5.46 21.26
CA SER A 250 33.55 5.77 22.70
C SER A 250 33.53 4.52 23.61
N ASP A 251 33.23 4.71 24.92
CA ASP A 251 32.85 3.61 25.81
C ASP A 251 31.41 3.18 25.46
N ALA A 252 31.13 1.87 25.40
CA ALA A 252 29.86 1.36 24.85
C ALA A 252 28.60 2.01 25.46
N ASP A 253 27.64 2.41 24.63
CA ASP A 253 26.29 2.77 25.08
C ASP A 253 25.56 1.54 25.65
N MET A 254 24.67 1.75 26.63
CA MET A 254 23.75 0.69 27.06
C MET A 254 22.50 0.66 26.17
N GLY A 255 21.94 -0.54 25.96
CA GLY A 255 20.74 -0.78 25.18
C GLY A 255 21.00 -1.27 23.75
N ALA A 256 19.92 -1.44 23.00
CA ALA A 256 19.88 -2.11 21.70
C ALA A 256 20.80 -1.52 20.62
N TYR A 257 21.12 -0.22 20.70
CA TYR A 257 21.85 0.53 19.66
C TYR A 257 23.28 0.90 20.07
N GLY A 258 23.83 0.24 21.09
CA GLY A 258 25.17 0.51 21.61
C GLY A 258 26.12 -0.68 21.52
N GLY A 259 27.41 -0.40 21.70
CA GLY A 259 28.49 -1.37 21.83
C GLY A 259 29.02 -1.95 20.51
N GLN A 260 29.83 -3.00 20.63
CA GLN A 260 30.64 -3.53 19.51
C GLN A 260 29.83 -4.20 18.38
N LEU A 261 28.54 -4.44 18.60
CA LEU A 261 27.61 -5.07 17.65
C LEU A 261 26.40 -4.15 17.33
N ALA A 262 26.51 -2.86 17.64
CA ALA A 262 25.44 -1.89 17.45
C ALA A 262 24.89 -1.87 16.01
N ASP A 263 23.58 -1.67 15.90
CA ASP A 263 22.96 -1.18 14.68
C ASP A 263 23.36 0.29 14.47
N VAL A 264 24.15 0.55 13.42
CA VAL A 264 24.72 1.87 13.12
C VAL A 264 23.77 2.77 12.31
N LEU A 265 22.55 2.29 12.01
CA LEU A 265 21.64 2.95 11.08
C LEU A 265 20.61 3.81 11.83
N PRO A 266 20.61 5.16 11.66
CA PRO A 266 19.62 6.01 12.30
C PRO A 266 18.19 5.67 11.85
N TYR A 267 17.22 5.86 12.74
CA TYR A 267 15.80 5.65 12.41
C TYR A 267 15.35 6.52 11.20
N PRO A 268 14.53 6.00 10.27
CA PRO A 268 14.10 6.75 9.07
C PRO A 268 13.40 8.06 9.39
N VAL A 269 13.69 9.10 8.61
CA VAL A 269 13.13 10.44 8.80
C VAL A 269 11.61 10.42 8.69
N GLN A 270 10.94 11.06 9.66
CA GLN A 270 9.49 11.04 9.81
C GLN A 270 8.86 12.39 9.42
N ALA A 271 7.57 12.36 9.08
CA ALA A 271 6.75 13.55 8.82
C ALA A 271 7.37 14.51 7.78
N VAL A 272 7.92 13.96 6.70
CA VAL A 272 8.29 14.75 5.52
C VAL A 272 7.04 15.37 4.93
N SER A 273 7.11 16.65 4.58
CA SER A 273 6.06 17.37 3.88
C SER A 273 6.63 18.43 2.94
N ALA A 274 6.02 18.59 1.77
CA ALA A 274 6.44 19.56 0.76
C ALA A 274 5.27 20.42 0.27
N ALA A 275 5.53 21.71 0.04
CA ALA A 275 4.55 22.68 -0.42
C ALA A 275 5.07 23.55 -1.57
N ASP A 276 4.21 23.83 -2.55
CA ASP A 276 4.48 24.80 -3.62
C ASP A 276 4.47 26.23 -3.06
N ILE A 277 5.65 26.87 -3.08
CA ILE A 277 5.87 28.27 -2.67
C ILE A 277 6.19 29.17 -3.87
N THR A 278 5.94 28.72 -5.10
CA THR A 278 6.19 29.47 -6.35
C THR A 278 5.51 30.83 -6.36
N ALA A 279 4.30 30.93 -5.79
CA ALA A 279 3.58 32.20 -5.67
C ALA A 279 4.22 33.19 -4.69
N GLU A 280 5.02 32.72 -3.72
CA GLU A 280 5.74 33.54 -2.75
C GLU A 280 7.12 33.97 -3.25
N VAL A 281 7.84 33.04 -3.90
CA VAL A 281 9.23 33.23 -4.36
C VAL A 281 9.28 33.92 -5.74
N GLY A 282 8.32 33.64 -6.61
CA GLY A 282 8.27 34.15 -7.99
C GLY A 282 9.04 33.31 -9.02
N SER A 283 9.73 32.25 -8.60
CA SER A 283 10.23 31.15 -9.44
C SER A 283 9.73 29.81 -8.91
N SER A 284 9.61 28.82 -9.78
CA SER A 284 9.17 27.45 -9.44
C SER A 284 9.98 26.90 -8.27
N SER A 285 9.33 26.76 -7.11
CA SER A 285 10.00 26.49 -5.84
C SER A 285 9.13 25.67 -4.89
N LEU A 286 9.77 24.76 -4.15
CA LEU A 286 9.15 23.94 -3.10
C LEU A 286 9.78 24.27 -1.73
N GLU A 287 8.95 24.39 -0.69
CA GLU A 287 9.41 24.32 0.70
C GLU A 287 9.23 22.88 1.18
N VAL A 288 10.34 22.22 1.50
CA VAL A 288 10.37 20.85 2.05
C VAL A 288 10.70 20.95 3.53
N SER A 289 9.99 20.21 4.37
CA SER A 289 10.21 20.16 5.82
C SER A 289 10.01 18.75 6.36
N TRP A 290 10.62 18.44 7.50
CA TRP A 290 10.54 17.10 8.11
C TRP A 290 10.65 17.18 9.64
N GLY A 291 10.24 16.10 10.30
CA GLY A 291 10.50 15.92 11.73
C GLY A 291 11.99 15.67 11.97
N ALA A 292 12.56 16.33 12.98
CA ALA A 292 13.92 16.01 13.43
C ALA A 292 13.99 14.55 13.90
N ASN A 293 14.97 13.79 13.40
CA ASN A 293 15.39 12.56 14.07
C ASN A 293 16.16 12.99 15.33
N ASN A 294 15.64 12.66 16.52
CA ASN A 294 16.18 13.15 17.79
C ASN A 294 17.24 12.23 18.42
N ALA A 295 17.71 11.19 17.72
CA ALA A 295 18.81 10.36 18.19
C ALA A 295 20.06 11.24 18.40
N TYR A 296 20.81 11.02 19.48
CA TYR A 296 21.93 11.90 19.85
C TYR A 296 23.00 11.99 18.75
N LEU A 297 23.20 10.89 18.02
CA LEU A 297 24.11 10.78 16.88
C LEU A 297 23.64 11.57 15.64
N VAL A 298 22.34 11.88 15.49
CA VAL A 298 21.85 12.73 14.39
C VAL A 298 21.73 14.18 14.84
N THR A 299 21.09 14.43 15.98
CA THR A 299 20.92 15.78 16.55
C THR A 299 21.76 15.96 17.80
N HIS A 300 23.05 16.25 17.61
CA HIS A 300 23.99 16.62 18.66
C HIS A 300 24.20 18.14 18.71
N THR A 301 24.28 18.76 19.89
CA THR A 301 24.54 20.22 20.00
C THR A 301 25.91 20.67 19.50
N THR A 302 26.93 19.80 19.56
CA THR A 302 28.32 20.16 19.22
C THR A 302 28.82 19.61 17.87
N GLN A 303 28.30 18.46 17.44
CA GLN A 303 28.71 17.75 16.23
C GLN A 303 27.47 17.02 15.68
N PRO A 304 26.48 17.74 15.13
CA PRO A 304 25.31 17.10 14.57
C PRO A 304 25.67 16.32 13.31
N GLY A 305 24.84 15.33 12.99
CA GLY A 305 24.79 14.73 11.66
C GLY A 305 24.19 15.68 10.63
N ARG A 306 23.62 15.12 9.56
CA ARG A 306 23.05 15.88 8.45
C ARG A 306 21.86 15.17 7.83
N TYR A 307 21.06 15.93 7.09
CA TYR A 307 20.01 15.41 6.23
C TYR A 307 20.41 15.54 4.76
N VAL A 308 19.97 14.58 3.97
CA VAL A 308 20.05 14.60 2.51
C VAL A 308 18.63 14.54 1.96
N ILE A 309 18.27 15.49 1.10
CA ILE A 309 17.02 15.46 0.34
C ILE A 309 17.31 14.78 -0.98
N GLU A 310 16.50 13.77 -1.32
CA GLU A 310 16.53 13.12 -2.62
C GLU A 310 15.16 13.28 -3.29
N TYR A 311 15.12 13.59 -4.59
CA TYR A 311 13.87 13.73 -5.33
C TYR A 311 13.95 13.26 -6.78
N ASP A 312 12.80 12.93 -7.37
CA ASP A 312 12.60 12.69 -8.80
C ASP A 312 11.32 13.44 -9.26
N SER A 313 11.26 13.89 -10.52
CA SER A 313 10.07 14.51 -11.13
C SER A 313 9.33 13.59 -12.11
N ASP A 314 9.98 12.50 -12.53
CA ASP A 314 9.54 11.70 -13.67
C ASP A 314 8.83 10.41 -13.22
N ARG A 315 9.05 9.98 -11.97
CA ARG A 315 8.52 8.75 -11.37
C ARG A 315 8.59 8.74 -9.84
N SER A 316 7.70 7.94 -9.25
CA SER A 316 7.78 7.46 -7.87
C SER A 316 8.83 6.33 -7.76
N GLY A 317 9.44 6.21 -6.59
CA GLY A 317 10.36 5.14 -6.21
C GLY A 317 11.82 5.36 -6.63
N PRO A 318 12.76 4.68 -5.94
CA PRO A 318 14.19 4.89 -6.13
C PRO A 318 14.74 4.39 -7.49
N PRO A 319 15.94 4.85 -7.92
CA PRO A 319 16.71 5.93 -7.30
C PRO A 319 16.09 7.32 -7.55
N TYR A 320 16.04 8.14 -6.49
CA TYR A 320 15.59 9.53 -6.53
C TYR A 320 16.69 10.46 -7.04
N ASN A 321 17.24 10.16 -8.21
CA ASN A 321 18.38 10.87 -8.80
C ASN A 321 17.95 11.93 -9.82
N GLY A 322 16.84 12.61 -9.54
CA GLY A 322 16.29 13.65 -10.39
C GLY A 322 17.24 14.83 -10.59
N THR A 323 17.78 14.94 -11.80
CA THR A 323 18.07 16.25 -12.37
C THR A 323 16.73 16.85 -12.81
N ASP A 324 16.42 18.08 -12.39
CA ASP A 324 15.25 18.75 -12.91
C ASP A 324 15.28 18.82 -14.45
N ALA A 325 14.13 18.54 -15.05
CA ALA A 325 14.01 18.26 -16.47
C ALA A 325 14.12 19.50 -17.38
N GLU A 326 15.06 20.41 -17.11
CA GLU A 326 15.58 21.43 -18.06
C GLU A 326 16.84 22.18 -17.54
N GLY A 327 17.45 21.75 -16.42
CA GLY A 327 18.72 22.30 -15.94
C GLY A 327 18.57 23.51 -15.02
N GLY A 328 17.71 23.38 -14.01
CA GLY A 328 17.77 24.19 -12.81
C GLY A 328 19.02 23.85 -11.96
N THR A 329 19.10 24.43 -10.77
CA THR A 329 20.41 24.63 -10.10
C THR A 329 20.70 23.70 -8.93
N GLN A 330 19.76 22.82 -8.56
CA GLN A 330 19.75 22.04 -7.31
C GLN A 330 19.55 20.53 -7.58
N PRO A 331 20.43 19.84 -8.32
CA PRO A 331 20.22 18.43 -8.67
C PRO A 331 20.20 17.51 -7.44
N SER A 332 19.31 16.51 -7.46
CA SER A 332 19.26 15.47 -6.44
C SER A 332 20.45 14.49 -6.55
N PRO A 333 21.03 13.98 -5.44
CA PRO A 333 20.71 14.28 -4.04
C PRO A 333 21.40 15.54 -3.50
N ILE A 334 20.75 16.22 -2.54
CA ILE A 334 21.23 17.47 -1.93
C ILE A 334 21.52 17.26 -0.44
N ASP A 335 22.78 17.46 -0.04
CA ASP A 335 23.15 17.61 1.37
C ASP A 335 22.72 19.00 1.87
N VAL A 336 21.82 19.02 2.85
CA VAL A 336 21.26 20.24 3.44
C VAL A 336 21.81 20.53 4.85
N GLY A 337 22.73 19.70 5.34
CA GLY A 337 23.28 19.79 6.69
C GLY A 337 22.25 19.50 7.79
N ASN A 338 22.48 20.01 9.00
CA ASN A 338 21.56 19.89 10.14
C ASN A 338 20.47 20.97 10.11
N VAL A 339 19.50 20.82 9.21
CA VAL A 339 18.25 21.60 9.17
C VAL A 339 17.05 20.66 9.16
N THR A 340 15.86 21.18 9.45
CA THR A 340 14.59 20.42 9.35
C THR A 340 13.64 21.00 8.30
N ALA A 341 14.11 21.97 7.52
CA ALA A 341 13.43 22.53 6.38
C ALA A 341 14.43 23.11 5.38
N PHE A 342 14.12 22.99 4.09
CA PHE A 342 14.93 23.49 2.99
C PHE A 342 14.05 23.98 1.85
N ARG A 343 14.50 25.00 1.11
CA ARG A 343 13.80 25.53 -0.05
C ARG A 343 14.50 25.07 -1.32
N LEU A 344 13.84 24.19 -2.07
CA LEU A 344 14.22 23.85 -3.43
C LEU A 344 13.79 25.01 -4.34
N THR A 345 14.72 25.87 -4.73
CA THR A 345 14.44 27.05 -5.58
C THR A 345 14.93 26.86 -6.99
N ASP A 346 14.31 27.60 -7.93
CA ASP A 346 14.68 27.62 -9.35
C ASP A 346 14.62 26.22 -10.00
N LEU A 347 13.61 25.45 -9.62
CA LEU A 347 13.26 24.17 -10.22
C LEU A 347 12.78 24.37 -11.66
N SER A 348 13.24 23.54 -12.59
CA SER A 348 12.84 23.63 -13.99
C SER A 348 12.15 22.33 -14.46
N PRO A 349 10.90 22.07 -14.07
CA PRO A 349 10.17 20.91 -14.55
C PRO A 349 9.74 21.10 -16.02
N ASN A 350 9.93 20.07 -16.84
CA ASN A 350 9.42 20.04 -18.21
C ASN A 350 7.89 19.91 -18.21
N GLN A 351 7.18 21.02 -18.38
CA GLN A 351 5.72 21.02 -18.45
C GLN A 351 5.23 21.10 -19.90
N VAL A 352 4.66 19.99 -20.40
CA VAL A 352 4.10 19.90 -21.76
C VAL A 352 2.58 19.74 -21.69
N GLU A 353 1.85 20.54 -22.45
CA GLU A 353 0.40 20.40 -22.63
C GLU A 353 0.06 19.00 -23.19
N PRO A 354 -0.81 18.20 -22.54
CA PRO A 354 -1.20 16.90 -23.06
C PRO A 354 -1.97 17.02 -24.37
N SER A 355 -1.79 16.05 -25.26
CA SER A 355 -2.71 15.87 -26.40
C SER A 355 -4.12 15.49 -25.91
N ALA A 356 -5.17 15.96 -26.58
CA ALA A 356 -6.55 15.64 -26.22
C ALA A 356 -6.83 14.12 -26.22
N PRO A 357 -7.43 13.55 -25.15
CA PRO A 357 -7.76 12.14 -25.08
C PRO A 357 -8.95 11.79 -26.00
N VAL A 358 -9.11 10.51 -26.32
CA VAL A 358 -10.26 10.01 -27.11
C VAL A 358 -11.27 9.34 -26.18
N LEU A 359 -12.46 9.92 -26.06
CA LEU A 359 -13.58 9.34 -25.33
C LEU A 359 -14.13 8.16 -26.14
N SER A 360 -13.86 6.95 -25.65
CA SER A 360 -14.03 5.68 -26.37
C SER A 360 -15.44 5.11 -26.22
N SER A 361 -16.02 5.17 -25.02
CA SER A 361 -17.40 4.75 -24.76
C SER A 361 -18.03 5.46 -23.56
N LEU A 362 -19.36 5.39 -23.51
CA LEU A 362 -20.19 5.74 -22.35
C LEU A 362 -21.11 4.55 -22.05
N ASP A 363 -20.86 3.86 -20.95
CA ASP A 363 -21.67 2.74 -20.47
C ASP A 363 -22.80 3.25 -19.55
N LEU A 364 -24.03 2.77 -19.80
CA LEU A 364 -25.25 3.29 -19.19
C LEU A 364 -25.59 2.64 -17.85
N GLY A 365 -26.06 3.44 -16.88
CA GLY A 365 -26.67 2.97 -15.64
C GLY A 365 -27.81 3.86 -15.12
N ASN A 366 -28.35 3.50 -13.96
CA ASN A 366 -29.46 4.23 -13.32
C ASN A 366 -28.97 5.50 -12.64
N GLY A 367 -29.33 6.65 -13.19
CA GLY A 367 -28.84 7.94 -12.74
C GLY A 367 -27.31 8.06 -12.82
N GLN A 368 -26.68 7.31 -13.72
CA GLN A 368 -25.23 7.30 -13.88
C GLN A 368 -24.79 6.94 -15.31
N PHE A 369 -23.56 7.30 -15.65
CA PHE A 369 -22.82 6.71 -16.76
C PHE A 369 -21.38 6.42 -16.34
N THR A 370 -20.75 5.43 -16.97
CA THR A 370 -19.30 5.20 -16.87
C THR A 370 -18.66 5.64 -18.18
N ALA A 371 -17.80 6.65 -18.14
CA ALA A 371 -17.00 7.08 -19.29
C ALA A 371 -15.70 6.30 -19.33
N ASN A 372 -15.25 5.93 -20.53
CA ASN A 372 -13.97 5.26 -20.75
C ASN A 372 -13.21 5.96 -21.89
N TRP A 373 -11.93 6.27 -21.70
CA TRP A 373 -11.10 7.03 -22.66
C TRP A 373 -9.68 6.48 -22.80
N THR A 374 -8.96 6.95 -23.82
CA THR A 374 -7.55 6.60 -24.04
C THR A 374 -6.64 7.37 -23.09
N ALA A 375 -5.66 6.69 -22.49
CA ALA A 375 -4.55 7.38 -21.83
C ALA A 375 -3.70 8.16 -22.85
N VAL A 376 -3.18 9.32 -22.43
CA VAL A 376 -2.29 10.20 -23.20
C VAL A 376 -1.12 10.66 -22.33
N SER A 377 0.06 10.83 -22.93
CA SER A 377 1.24 11.36 -22.24
C SER A 377 1.38 12.86 -22.53
N PRO A 378 1.84 13.70 -21.57
CA PRO A 378 2.24 13.38 -20.18
C PRO A 378 1.13 13.72 -19.18
N ALA A 379 -0.06 13.15 -19.32
CA ALA A 379 -1.16 13.44 -18.42
C ALA A 379 -0.93 12.83 -17.03
N THR A 380 -0.93 13.67 -16.00
CA THR A 380 -0.88 13.28 -14.58
C THR A 380 -2.28 13.13 -13.98
N SER A 381 -3.32 13.73 -14.60
CA SER A 381 -4.72 13.45 -14.26
C SER A 381 -5.68 13.73 -15.43
N TYR A 382 -6.96 13.45 -15.23
CA TYR A 382 -8.03 13.74 -16.18
C TYR A 382 -9.19 14.49 -15.52
N ASN A 383 -9.93 15.23 -16.34
CA ASN A 383 -11.18 15.90 -15.99
C ASN A 383 -12.33 15.37 -16.85
N VAL A 384 -13.43 14.96 -16.21
CA VAL A 384 -14.69 14.59 -16.87
C VAL A 384 -15.59 15.82 -16.93
N HIS A 385 -15.91 16.25 -18.15
CA HIS A 385 -16.77 17.40 -18.44
C HIS A 385 -18.14 16.90 -18.90
N TYR A 386 -19.23 17.34 -18.27
CA TYR A 386 -20.58 16.94 -18.65
C TYR A 386 -21.66 18.00 -18.39
N GLY A 387 -22.78 17.89 -19.09
CA GLY A 387 -23.93 18.78 -18.90
C GLY A 387 -25.13 18.44 -19.78
N LEU A 388 -26.25 19.14 -19.58
CA LEU A 388 -27.51 18.90 -20.29
C LEU A 388 -27.57 19.57 -21.67
N ASN A 389 -26.95 20.75 -21.82
CA ASN A 389 -26.92 21.51 -23.08
C ASN A 389 -25.52 21.52 -23.71
N ASP A 390 -24.47 21.47 -22.89
CA ASP A 390 -23.07 21.47 -23.31
C ASP A 390 -22.20 20.66 -22.33
N THR A 391 -20.99 20.30 -22.75
CA THR A 391 -19.99 19.59 -21.95
C THR A 391 -19.44 20.43 -20.80
N GLN A 392 -19.37 21.76 -20.93
CA GLN A 392 -18.71 22.65 -19.96
C GLN A 392 -19.59 23.04 -18.76
N GLU A 393 -20.80 22.46 -18.58
CA GLU A 393 -21.68 22.85 -17.47
C GLU A 393 -21.18 22.36 -16.11
N GLN A 394 -20.57 21.17 -16.06
CA GLN A 394 -20.01 20.52 -14.86
C GLN A 394 -18.66 19.88 -15.19
N GLN A 395 -17.73 19.96 -14.25
CA GLN A 395 -16.41 19.32 -14.33
C GLN A 395 -16.15 18.53 -13.05
N VAL A 396 -15.54 17.35 -13.19
CA VAL A 396 -15.04 16.53 -12.08
C VAL A 396 -13.61 16.09 -12.39
N ALA A 397 -12.65 16.40 -11.52
CA ALA A 397 -11.30 15.84 -11.56
C ALA A 397 -11.33 14.40 -11.06
N VAL A 398 -10.68 13.47 -11.79
CA VAL A 398 -10.79 12.03 -11.55
C VAL A 398 -9.45 11.32 -11.32
N GLY A 399 -8.35 12.07 -11.26
CA GLY A 399 -7.00 11.50 -11.10
C GLY A 399 -6.50 10.81 -12.39
N ASN A 400 -5.41 10.03 -12.27
CA ASN A 400 -4.81 9.32 -13.41
C ASN A 400 -5.54 8.00 -13.72
N VAL A 401 -6.79 8.09 -14.16
CA VAL A 401 -7.62 6.95 -14.57
C VAL A 401 -8.07 7.09 -16.02
N THR A 402 -8.41 5.97 -16.64
CA THR A 402 -8.99 5.90 -18.00
C THR A 402 -10.48 5.55 -18.01
N SER A 403 -11.08 5.42 -16.82
CA SER A 403 -12.51 5.15 -16.64
C SER A 403 -13.03 5.81 -15.37
N TYR A 404 -14.22 6.41 -15.42
CA TYR A 404 -14.88 7.01 -14.24
C TYR A 404 -16.40 6.97 -14.35
N THR A 405 -17.08 6.80 -13.21
CA THR A 405 -18.55 6.72 -13.14
C THR A 405 -19.14 7.99 -12.53
N VAL A 406 -19.82 8.80 -13.34
CA VAL A 406 -20.59 9.96 -12.89
C VAL A 406 -21.96 9.49 -12.43
N THR A 407 -22.39 9.90 -11.23
CA THR A 407 -23.67 9.48 -10.61
C THR A 407 -24.55 10.69 -10.27
N GLY A 408 -25.78 10.45 -9.80
CA GLY A 408 -26.74 11.51 -9.42
C GLY A 408 -27.49 12.16 -10.60
N LEU A 409 -27.43 11.55 -11.78
CA LEU A 409 -27.98 12.09 -13.02
C LEU A 409 -29.49 11.84 -13.17
N ALA A 410 -30.17 12.70 -13.92
CA ALA A 410 -31.59 12.55 -14.22
C ALA A 410 -31.82 11.54 -15.36
N ASN A 411 -32.53 10.46 -15.07
CA ASN A 411 -32.86 9.46 -16.09
C ASN A 411 -33.77 10.02 -17.18
N GLY A 412 -33.49 9.66 -18.44
CA GLY A 412 -34.23 10.14 -19.62
C GLY A 412 -33.85 11.53 -20.11
N ALA A 413 -32.91 12.21 -19.45
CA ALA A 413 -32.29 13.43 -19.94
C ALA A 413 -31.02 13.11 -20.76
N THR A 414 -30.80 13.84 -21.84
CA THR A 414 -29.55 13.73 -22.62
C THR A 414 -28.46 14.54 -21.95
N TYR A 415 -27.33 13.89 -21.67
CA TYR A 415 -26.10 14.53 -21.24
C TYR A 415 -25.07 14.50 -22.37
N HIS A 416 -24.37 15.62 -22.54
CA HIS A 416 -23.18 15.76 -23.36
C HIS A 416 -21.96 15.49 -22.46
N VAL A 417 -20.98 14.72 -22.93
CA VAL A 417 -19.80 14.34 -22.16
C VAL A 417 -18.53 14.45 -23.01
N ALA A 418 -17.48 15.03 -22.45
CA ALA A 418 -16.12 15.06 -22.99
C ALA A 418 -15.10 14.90 -21.86
N ILE A 419 -13.84 14.63 -22.21
CA ILE A 419 -12.72 14.46 -21.28
C ILE A 419 -11.62 15.44 -21.67
N SER A 420 -10.97 16.10 -20.70
CA SER A 420 -9.64 16.70 -20.92
C SER A 420 -8.59 15.95 -20.10
N ALA A 421 -7.38 15.91 -20.63
CA ALA A 421 -6.20 15.46 -19.91
C ALA A 421 -5.53 16.67 -19.25
N VAL A 422 -4.84 16.44 -18.12
CA VAL A 422 -4.14 17.48 -17.36
C VAL A 422 -2.70 17.04 -17.12
N SER A 423 -1.75 17.94 -17.34
CA SER A 423 -0.36 17.79 -16.89
C SER A 423 -0.01 18.89 -15.90
N GLN A 424 0.47 18.47 -14.75
CA GLN A 424 1.07 19.31 -13.72
C GLN A 424 2.34 18.58 -13.25
N PRO A 425 3.49 19.26 -13.16
CA PRO A 425 4.70 18.68 -12.60
C PRO A 425 4.44 18.11 -11.21
N THR A 426 4.94 16.91 -10.97
CA THR A 426 4.86 16.21 -9.69
C THR A 426 6.27 15.86 -9.24
N TYR A 427 6.62 16.16 -8.00
CA TYR A 427 7.87 15.78 -7.39
C TYR A 427 7.62 14.72 -6.33
N TYR A 428 8.45 13.68 -6.34
CA TYR A 428 8.49 12.60 -5.37
C TYR A 428 9.75 12.84 -4.54
N ILE A 429 9.58 13.09 -3.24
CA ILE A 429 10.63 13.59 -2.35
C ILE A 429 10.79 12.65 -1.17
N VAL A 430 12.03 12.29 -0.87
CA VAL A 430 12.41 11.59 0.36
C VAL A 430 13.54 12.32 1.08
N VAL A 431 13.66 12.07 2.38
CA VAL A 431 14.73 12.60 3.21
C VAL A 431 15.44 11.45 3.92
N THR A 432 16.76 11.46 3.88
CA THR A 432 17.65 10.50 4.54
C THR A 432 18.44 11.21 5.64
N ALA A 433 18.55 10.62 6.84
CA ALA A 433 19.40 11.10 7.91
C ALA A 433 20.77 10.41 7.88
N TYR A 434 21.82 11.13 8.24
CA TYR A 434 23.17 10.63 8.49
C TYR A 434 23.58 11.00 9.91
N ASP A 435 24.38 10.15 10.54
CA ASP A 435 24.95 10.41 11.85
C ASP A 435 26.06 11.49 11.86
N SER A 436 26.57 11.75 13.06
CA SER A 436 27.61 12.72 13.40
C SER A 436 29.04 12.27 13.09
N THR A 437 29.24 10.98 12.81
CA THR A 437 30.58 10.36 12.62
C THR A 437 31.21 10.78 11.30
N GLY A 438 30.37 11.15 10.32
CA GLY A 438 30.78 11.45 8.95
C GLY A 438 31.00 10.20 8.09
N ASN A 439 30.67 9.00 8.59
CA ASN A 439 30.61 7.81 7.76
C ASN A 439 29.40 7.90 6.80
N ASN A 440 29.61 7.62 5.52
CA ASN A 440 28.51 7.64 4.54
C ASN A 440 27.64 6.38 4.58
N ASP A 441 28.10 5.33 5.25
CA ASP A 441 27.37 4.08 5.43
C ASP A 441 26.43 4.13 6.66
N HIS A 442 26.66 5.06 7.61
CA HIS A 442 25.79 5.29 8.77
C HIS A 442 24.64 6.25 8.40
N LYS A 443 23.75 5.75 7.55
CA LYS A 443 22.60 6.50 7.03
C LYS A 443 21.31 5.75 7.28
N SER A 444 20.23 6.47 7.53
CA SER A 444 18.91 5.87 7.63
C SER A 444 18.47 5.27 6.30
N ALA A 445 17.43 4.43 6.31
CA ALA A 445 16.64 4.29 5.09
C ALA A 445 15.96 5.62 4.73
N VAL A 446 15.54 5.74 3.47
CA VAL A 446 14.73 6.87 3.01
C VAL A 446 13.44 6.98 3.84
N SER A 447 12.95 8.21 4.02
CA SER A 447 11.61 8.45 4.55
C SER A 447 10.51 7.81 3.69
N GLU A 448 9.28 7.83 4.20
CA GLU A 448 8.11 7.75 3.32
C GLU A 448 8.19 8.81 2.21
N GLU A 449 7.70 8.46 1.02
CA GLU A 449 7.72 9.32 -0.17
C GLU A 449 6.64 10.40 -0.07
N GLU A 450 7.05 11.66 0.00
CA GLU A 450 6.15 12.81 -0.09
C GLU A 450 5.94 13.19 -1.55
N VAL A 451 4.68 13.43 -1.93
CA VAL A 451 4.28 13.69 -3.32
C VAL A 451 3.64 15.07 -3.42
N VAL A 452 4.31 15.99 -4.13
CA VAL A 452 3.86 17.38 -4.26
C VAL A 452 3.74 17.80 -5.73
N THR A 453 2.66 18.49 -6.08
CA THR A 453 2.53 19.11 -7.40
C THR A 453 3.07 20.55 -7.39
N LEU A 454 3.70 20.95 -8.49
CA LEU A 454 4.38 22.24 -8.63
C LEU A 454 3.80 23.06 -9.77
N GLY A 455 3.44 24.31 -9.50
CA GLY A 455 2.93 25.27 -10.48
C GLY A 455 1.47 25.03 -10.89
N SER A 456 1.03 25.67 -11.96
CA SER A 456 -0.35 25.58 -12.47
C SER A 456 -0.56 24.37 -13.38
N GLU A 457 -1.73 23.75 -13.32
CA GLU A 457 -2.18 22.73 -14.28
C GLU A 457 -2.21 23.24 -15.74
N LEU A 458 -1.69 22.45 -16.69
CA LEU A 458 -1.98 22.58 -18.12
C LEU A 458 -3.02 21.54 -18.53
N SER A 459 -4.17 22.01 -19.01
CA SER A 459 -5.22 21.15 -19.59
C SER A 459 -5.08 21.04 -21.11
N SER A 460 -5.35 19.86 -21.65
CA SER A 460 -5.55 19.65 -23.07
C SER A 460 -6.85 20.29 -23.57
N GLU A 461 -6.95 20.46 -24.88
CA GLU A 461 -8.25 20.53 -25.57
C GLU A 461 -9.18 19.37 -25.19
N LEU A 462 -10.49 19.59 -25.31
CA LEU A 462 -11.51 18.57 -25.02
C LEU A 462 -11.46 17.41 -26.04
N SER A 463 -11.77 16.21 -25.57
CA SER A 463 -12.00 15.02 -26.40
C SER A 463 -13.12 15.23 -27.42
N ASN A 464 -13.29 14.24 -28.30
CA ASN A 464 -14.57 14.06 -28.98
C ASN A 464 -15.71 14.04 -27.95
N ALA A 465 -16.76 14.84 -28.16
CA ALA A 465 -17.95 14.80 -27.34
C ALA A 465 -18.84 13.61 -27.74
N LEU A 466 -19.32 12.86 -26.76
CA LEU A 466 -20.37 11.87 -26.92
C LEU A 466 -21.63 12.32 -26.17
N THR A 467 -22.78 11.74 -26.52
CA THR A 467 -24.03 11.94 -25.77
C THR A 467 -24.52 10.65 -25.16
N VAL A 468 -25.11 10.76 -23.98
CA VAL A 468 -25.58 9.64 -23.16
C VAL A 468 -26.91 10.01 -22.53
N ILE A 469 -27.82 9.05 -22.43
CA ILE A 469 -29.12 9.23 -21.78
C ILE A 469 -29.18 8.21 -20.64
N PRO A 470 -28.84 8.57 -19.39
CA PRO A 470 -28.98 7.67 -18.25
C PRO A 470 -30.39 7.09 -18.19
N GLU A 471 -30.52 5.80 -17.91
CA GLU A 471 -31.81 5.11 -17.90
C GLU A 471 -32.05 4.45 -16.57
N MET A 472 -33.29 4.48 -16.09
CA MET A 472 -33.65 3.65 -14.95
C MET A 472 -33.36 2.18 -15.27
N THR A 473 -32.30 1.64 -14.66
CA THR A 473 -32.21 0.21 -14.40
C THR A 473 -33.31 -0.09 -13.36
N GLN A 474 -34.54 -0.29 -13.85
CA GLN A 474 -35.60 -0.83 -13.02
C GLN A 474 -35.14 -2.21 -12.60
N ALA A 475 -34.79 -2.32 -11.31
CA ALA A 475 -34.43 -3.57 -10.69
C ALA A 475 -35.51 -4.59 -11.03
N PHE A 476 -35.09 -5.76 -11.48
CA PHE A 476 -36.02 -6.84 -11.71
C PHE A 476 -36.48 -7.36 -10.32
N PRO A 477 -37.79 -7.44 -9.98
CA PRO A 477 -38.93 -7.44 -10.89
C PRO A 477 -39.74 -6.17 -11.21
N PRO A 478 -39.81 -5.05 -10.43
CA PRO A 478 -40.96 -4.15 -10.53
C PRO A 478 -40.84 -3.11 -11.66
N LEU A 479 -40.91 -3.58 -12.90
CA LEU A 479 -41.52 -2.77 -13.96
C LEU A 479 -42.99 -2.52 -13.54
N PRO A 480 -43.56 -1.31 -13.74
CA PRO A 480 -45.00 -1.12 -13.71
C PRO A 480 -45.71 -2.15 -14.61
N ASN A 481 -47.01 -2.38 -14.41
CA ASN A 481 -47.83 -3.40 -15.11
C ASN A 481 -47.97 -3.18 -16.64
N ASP A 482 -47.09 -2.40 -17.25
CA ASP A 482 -47.05 -1.94 -18.64
C ASP A 482 -45.70 -2.27 -19.32
N GLY A 483 -44.90 -3.22 -18.80
CA GLY A 483 -43.53 -3.54 -19.28
C GLY A 483 -43.34 -4.89 -20.00
N CYS A 484 -42.43 -4.96 -20.98
CA CYS A 484 -42.08 -6.23 -21.66
C CYS A 484 -40.92 -6.98 -20.95
N PHE A 485 -41.18 -7.49 -19.74
CA PHE A 485 -40.24 -8.18 -18.84
C PHE A 485 -39.15 -9.04 -19.53
N ILE A 486 -39.54 -10.01 -20.37
CA ILE A 486 -38.62 -10.94 -21.05
C ILE A 486 -37.72 -10.21 -22.05
N ALA A 487 -38.25 -9.22 -22.76
CA ALA A 487 -37.49 -8.43 -23.72
C ALA A 487 -36.50 -7.49 -23.00
N THR A 488 -36.94 -6.84 -21.92
CA THR A 488 -36.06 -6.01 -21.07
C THR A 488 -34.94 -6.85 -20.47
N ALA A 489 -35.21 -8.05 -19.94
CA ALA A 489 -34.17 -8.95 -19.44
C ALA A 489 -33.16 -9.38 -20.54
N ALA A 490 -33.65 -9.68 -21.75
CA ALA A 490 -32.79 -10.06 -22.86
C ALA A 490 -31.93 -8.89 -23.39
N TYR A 491 -32.53 -7.74 -23.67
CA TYR A 491 -31.87 -6.58 -24.29
C TYR A 491 -31.20 -5.62 -23.28
N GLY A 492 -31.50 -5.73 -21.98
CA GLY A 492 -30.85 -5.00 -20.88
C GLY A 492 -31.56 -3.72 -20.44
N PHE A 493 -32.15 -2.98 -21.39
CA PHE A 493 -32.72 -1.66 -21.14
C PHE A 493 -34.20 -1.59 -21.55
N TYR A 494 -34.94 -0.66 -20.97
CA TYR A 494 -36.38 -0.50 -21.20
C TYR A 494 -36.69 0.29 -22.49
N SER A 495 -35.76 1.15 -22.91
CA SER A 495 -35.90 2.06 -24.05
C SER A 495 -35.46 1.47 -25.40
N VAL A 496 -34.68 0.39 -25.41
CA VAL A 496 -33.97 -0.02 -26.64
C VAL A 496 -34.95 -0.33 -27.78
N PRO A 497 -34.63 0.01 -29.04
CA PRO A 497 -35.60 -0.01 -30.14
C PRO A 497 -36.34 -1.34 -30.32
N GLN A 498 -35.68 -2.46 -30.00
CA GLN A 498 -36.25 -3.80 -30.04
C GLN A 498 -37.35 -4.00 -28.99
N VAL A 499 -37.13 -3.51 -27.77
CA VAL A 499 -38.10 -3.55 -26.67
C VAL A 499 -39.24 -2.56 -26.94
N GLN A 500 -38.93 -1.35 -27.45
CA GLN A 500 -39.97 -0.39 -27.88
C GLN A 500 -40.87 -0.98 -28.97
N ALA A 501 -40.31 -1.58 -30.03
CA ALA A 501 -41.12 -2.15 -31.11
C ALA A 501 -42.10 -3.22 -30.61
N LEU A 502 -41.66 -4.12 -29.71
CA LEU A 502 -42.51 -5.14 -29.10
C LEU A 502 -43.60 -4.53 -28.19
N ARG A 503 -43.30 -3.44 -27.49
CA ARG A 503 -44.28 -2.69 -26.67
C ARG A 503 -45.31 -1.96 -27.53
N ASP A 504 -44.87 -1.25 -28.57
CA ASP A 504 -45.77 -0.61 -29.53
C ASP A 504 -46.72 -1.62 -30.18
N PHE A 505 -46.20 -2.81 -30.51
CA PHE A 505 -47.02 -3.92 -31.02
C PHE A 505 -48.03 -4.43 -29.98
N ARG A 506 -47.60 -4.63 -28.73
CA ARG A 506 -48.51 -4.97 -27.63
C ARG A 506 -49.63 -3.95 -27.49
N ASP A 507 -49.28 -2.67 -27.46
CA ASP A 507 -50.21 -1.59 -27.13
C ASP A 507 -51.20 -1.29 -28.27
N HIS A 508 -50.74 -1.31 -29.53
CA HIS A 508 -51.58 -0.99 -30.69
C HIS A 508 -52.29 -2.20 -31.32
N TYR A 509 -51.79 -3.44 -31.15
CA TYR A 509 -52.32 -4.63 -31.83
C TYR A 509 -52.83 -5.73 -30.88
N LEU A 510 -52.18 -5.97 -29.73
CA LEU A 510 -52.63 -6.99 -28.79
C LEU A 510 -53.72 -6.45 -27.86
N LEU A 511 -53.48 -5.32 -27.19
CA LEU A 511 -54.43 -4.76 -26.21
C LEU A 511 -55.75 -4.27 -26.84
N THR A 512 -55.77 -4.00 -28.15
CA THR A 512 -56.99 -3.61 -28.88
C THR A 512 -58.02 -4.73 -29.02
N ASN A 513 -57.63 -6.00 -28.87
CA ASN A 513 -58.51 -7.17 -29.06
C ASN A 513 -58.60 -8.05 -27.80
N GLU A 514 -59.73 -8.72 -27.58
CA GLU A 514 -59.96 -9.54 -26.36
C GLU A 514 -58.92 -10.65 -26.17
N TRP A 515 -58.62 -11.41 -27.22
CA TRP A 515 -57.62 -12.47 -27.19
C TRP A 515 -56.20 -11.96 -26.88
N GLY A 516 -55.86 -10.77 -27.37
CA GLY A 516 -54.57 -10.16 -27.09
C GLY A 516 -54.47 -9.64 -25.65
N ARG A 517 -55.56 -9.13 -25.06
CA ARG A 517 -55.62 -8.79 -23.63
C ARG A 517 -55.40 -10.03 -22.74
N VAL A 518 -56.07 -11.15 -23.02
CA VAL A 518 -55.87 -12.41 -22.29
C VAL A 518 -54.43 -12.92 -22.40
N PHE A 519 -53.82 -12.81 -23.59
CA PHE A 519 -52.40 -13.16 -23.79
C PHE A 519 -51.46 -12.26 -22.98
N VAL A 520 -51.70 -10.94 -22.96
CA VAL A 520 -50.88 -9.99 -22.19
C VAL A 520 -51.05 -10.20 -20.68
N GLU A 521 -52.25 -10.49 -20.20
CA GLU A 521 -52.51 -10.82 -18.80
C GLU A 521 -51.77 -12.10 -18.38
N PHE A 522 -51.84 -13.17 -19.20
CA PHE A 522 -51.04 -14.38 -18.99
C PHE A 522 -49.54 -14.08 -18.97
N TYR A 523 -49.07 -13.26 -19.91
CA TYR A 523 -47.67 -12.83 -19.96
C TYR A 523 -47.27 -12.11 -18.67
N TYR A 524 -48.04 -11.15 -18.16
CA TYR A 524 -47.73 -10.47 -16.90
C TYR A 524 -47.84 -11.37 -15.66
N ARG A 525 -48.72 -12.39 -15.68
CA ARG A 525 -48.87 -13.35 -14.59
C ARG A 525 -47.63 -14.23 -14.39
N TYR A 526 -46.97 -14.64 -15.48
CA TYR A 526 -45.92 -15.68 -15.45
C TYR A 526 -44.54 -15.24 -15.94
N SER A 527 -44.45 -14.19 -16.78
CA SER A 527 -43.15 -13.73 -17.28
C SER A 527 -42.22 -13.11 -16.22
N PRO A 528 -42.68 -12.53 -15.08
CA PRO A 528 -41.76 -11.94 -14.12
C PRO A 528 -40.69 -12.91 -13.57
N PRO A 529 -41.02 -14.02 -12.87
CA PRO A 529 -39.99 -14.93 -12.36
C PRO A 529 -39.10 -15.54 -13.46
N LEU A 530 -39.62 -15.71 -14.67
CA LEU A 530 -38.86 -16.21 -15.82
C LEU A 530 -37.85 -15.16 -16.34
N ALA A 531 -38.22 -13.89 -16.36
CA ALA A 531 -37.33 -12.81 -16.81
C ALA A 531 -36.21 -12.51 -15.81
N ALA A 532 -36.43 -12.68 -14.50
CA ALA A 532 -35.35 -12.66 -13.49
C ALA A 532 -34.26 -13.69 -13.84
N TYR A 533 -34.67 -14.95 -14.02
CA TYR A 533 -33.80 -16.08 -14.34
C TYR A 533 -33.05 -15.92 -15.69
N ILE A 534 -33.62 -15.17 -16.63
CA ILE A 534 -32.96 -14.82 -17.90
C ILE A 534 -31.94 -13.68 -17.70
N ALA A 535 -32.25 -12.67 -16.89
CA ALA A 535 -31.40 -11.48 -16.70
C ALA A 535 -30.01 -11.85 -16.14
N GLU A 536 -29.96 -12.81 -15.22
CA GLU A 536 -28.73 -13.30 -14.57
C GLU A 536 -27.80 -14.12 -15.50
N ARG A 537 -28.25 -14.51 -16.70
CA ARG A 537 -27.57 -15.55 -17.51
C ARG A 537 -27.29 -15.10 -18.95
N PRO A 538 -26.04 -14.68 -19.29
CA PRO A 538 -25.69 -14.16 -20.61
C PRO A 538 -26.08 -15.08 -21.78
N ALA A 539 -25.88 -16.38 -21.66
CA ALA A 539 -26.26 -17.36 -22.69
C ALA A 539 -27.78 -17.40 -22.96
N LEU A 540 -28.60 -17.28 -21.91
CA LEU A 540 -30.05 -17.21 -22.05
C LEU A 540 -30.50 -15.90 -22.69
N ARG A 541 -29.87 -14.77 -22.33
CA ARG A 541 -30.15 -13.46 -22.96
C ARG A 541 -29.91 -13.54 -24.46
N THR A 542 -28.80 -14.13 -24.91
CA THR A 542 -28.52 -14.35 -26.34
C THR A 542 -29.55 -15.25 -27.03
N GLY A 543 -29.92 -16.39 -26.42
CA GLY A 543 -30.96 -17.27 -26.95
C GLY A 543 -32.32 -16.56 -27.09
N VAL A 544 -32.73 -15.79 -26.09
CA VAL A 544 -33.97 -15.01 -26.11
C VAL A 544 -33.93 -13.89 -27.17
N ARG A 545 -32.79 -13.21 -27.37
CA ARG A 545 -32.62 -12.24 -28.47
C ARG A 545 -32.84 -12.88 -29.84
N ILE A 546 -32.33 -14.10 -30.06
CA ILE A 546 -32.54 -14.84 -31.32
C ILE A 546 -34.02 -15.20 -31.51
N VAL A 547 -34.69 -15.70 -30.46
CA VAL A 547 -36.12 -16.04 -30.51
C VAL A 547 -37.00 -14.81 -30.72
N LEU A 548 -36.67 -13.67 -30.12
CA LEU A 548 -37.44 -12.42 -30.25
C LEU A 548 -37.17 -11.68 -31.57
N ALA A 549 -35.99 -11.82 -32.18
CA ALA A 549 -35.61 -11.11 -33.41
C ALA A 549 -36.68 -11.11 -34.53
N PRO A 550 -37.28 -12.25 -34.96
CA PRO A 550 -38.32 -12.22 -35.99
C PRO A 550 -39.57 -11.42 -35.57
N PHE A 551 -39.96 -11.49 -34.29
CA PHE A 551 -41.09 -10.72 -33.77
C PHE A 551 -40.77 -9.22 -33.70
N VAL A 552 -39.54 -8.85 -33.34
CA VAL A 552 -39.05 -7.46 -33.37
C VAL A 552 -39.11 -6.90 -34.80
N VAL A 553 -38.69 -7.67 -35.80
CA VAL A 553 -38.77 -7.25 -37.22
C VAL A 553 -40.22 -7.06 -37.66
N VAL A 554 -41.11 -8.02 -37.38
CA VAL A 554 -42.55 -7.91 -37.71
C VAL A 554 -43.20 -6.71 -37.03
N ALA A 555 -42.94 -6.51 -35.73
CA ALA A 555 -43.45 -5.37 -34.97
C ALA A 555 -42.95 -4.02 -35.54
N SER A 556 -41.67 -3.95 -35.91
CA SER A 556 -41.06 -2.75 -36.52
C SER A 556 -41.67 -2.43 -37.89
N LEU A 557 -41.91 -3.45 -38.72
CA LEU A 557 -42.57 -3.29 -40.02
C LEU A 557 -44.03 -2.83 -39.85
N LEU A 558 -44.79 -3.43 -38.93
CA LEU A 558 -46.16 -3.04 -38.65
C LEU A 558 -46.25 -1.58 -38.19
N LYS A 559 -45.33 -1.12 -37.34
CA LYS A 559 -45.19 0.30 -36.95
C LYS A 559 -44.98 1.20 -38.19
N GLN A 560 -44.05 0.84 -39.08
CA GLN A 560 -43.80 1.59 -40.32
C GLN A 560 -45.04 1.66 -41.23
N PHE A 561 -45.76 0.55 -41.41
CA PHE A 561 -47.00 0.52 -42.19
C PHE A 561 -48.13 1.33 -41.55
N HIS A 562 -48.25 1.34 -40.22
CA HIS A 562 -49.26 2.13 -39.50
C HIS A 562 -49.03 3.63 -39.72
N PHE A 563 -47.79 4.10 -39.55
CA PHE A 563 -47.42 5.49 -39.86
C PHE A 563 -47.64 5.83 -41.34
N ALA A 564 -47.24 4.95 -42.27
CA ALA A 564 -47.47 5.17 -43.70
C ALA A 564 -48.96 5.26 -44.06
N MET A 565 -49.82 4.43 -43.44
CA MET A 565 -51.27 4.49 -43.65
C MET A 565 -51.88 5.77 -43.07
N VAL A 566 -51.52 6.16 -41.84
CA VAL A 566 -51.99 7.42 -41.24
C VAL A 566 -51.55 8.63 -42.07
N PHE A 567 -50.31 8.65 -42.54
CA PHE A 567 -49.80 9.72 -43.41
C PHE A 567 -50.53 9.74 -44.77
N PHE A 568 -50.77 8.58 -45.38
CA PHE A 568 -51.52 8.44 -46.62
C PHE A 568 -52.97 8.92 -46.45
N PHE A 569 -53.67 8.52 -45.38
CA PHE A 569 -55.04 8.97 -45.11
C PHE A 569 -55.11 10.46 -44.75
N ALA A 570 -54.15 11.00 -44.00
CA ALA A 570 -54.07 12.44 -43.74
C ALA A 570 -53.86 13.25 -45.03
N LEU A 571 -53.00 12.76 -45.93
CA LEU A 571 -52.74 13.37 -47.24
C LEU A 571 -53.95 13.23 -48.18
N LEU A 572 -54.67 12.11 -48.12
CA LEU A 572 -55.91 11.87 -48.88
C LEU A 572 -57.06 12.76 -48.37
N ILE A 573 -57.18 12.96 -47.05
CA ILE A 573 -58.11 13.91 -46.44
C ILE A 573 -57.74 15.35 -46.84
N ALA A 574 -56.46 15.71 -46.86
CA ALA A 574 -56.02 17.03 -47.32
C ALA A 574 -56.37 17.24 -48.81
N VAL A 575 -56.08 16.27 -49.68
CA VAL A 575 -56.34 16.34 -51.13
C VAL A 575 -57.83 16.34 -51.48
N ILE A 576 -58.69 15.63 -50.74
CA ILE A 576 -60.14 15.61 -50.96
C ILE A 576 -60.84 16.80 -50.27
N GLY A 577 -60.36 17.23 -49.11
CA GLY A 577 -60.88 18.40 -48.39
C GLY A 577 -60.61 19.72 -49.10
N TRP A 578 -59.42 19.87 -49.72
CA TRP A 578 -59.01 21.08 -50.43
C TRP A 578 -59.98 21.56 -51.54
N PRO A 579 -60.45 20.72 -52.49
CA PRO A 579 -61.43 21.14 -53.50
C PRO A 579 -62.83 21.39 -52.91
N LEU A 580 -63.23 20.73 -51.82
CA LEU A 580 -64.51 21.01 -51.15
C LEU A 580 -64.49 22.37 -50.44
N PHE A 581 -63.41 22.67 -49.71
CA PHE A 581 -63.17 23.96 -49.07
C PHE A 581 -63.10 25.10 -50.10
N ARG A 582 -62.48 24.86 -51.28
CA ARG A 582 -62.52 25.80 -52.41
C ARG A 582 -63.92 25.94 -53.01
N ARG A 583 -64.69 24.85 -53.22
CA ARG A 583 -66.06 24.93 -53.77
C ARG A 583 -67.00 25.75 -52.89
N GLN A 584 -66.91 25.63 -51.56
CA GLN A 584 -67.69 26.47 -50.64
C GLN A 584 -67.33 27.96 -50.78
N LYS A 585 -66.04 28.29 -51.00
CA LYS A 585 -65.59 29.66 -51.25
C LYS A 585 -66.11 30.22 -52.59
N TYR A 586 -66.14 29.42 -53.66
CA TYR A 586 -66.70 29.85 -54.96
C TYR A 586 -68.24 29.95 -54.97
N ILE A 587 -68.96 29.05 -54.31
CA ILE A 587 -70.44 29.11 -54.23
C ILE A 587 -70.90 30.36 -53.45
N ASN A 588 -70.16 30.77 -52.41
CA ASN A 588 -70.45 31.99 -51.67
C ASN A 588 -70.15 33.28 -52.46
N ILE A 589 -69.23 33.25 -53.42
CA ILE A 589 -68.94 34.39 -54.31
C ILE A 589 -70.01 34.53 -55.40
N ILE A 590 -70.50 33.43 -55.98
CA ILE A 590 -71.54 33.46 -57.03
C ILE A 590 -72.90 33.92 -56.45
N LYS A 591 -73.19 33.63 -55.18
CA LYS A 591 -74.38 34.14 -54.46
C LYS A 591 -74.33 35.64 -54.09
N GLN A 592 -73.31 36.38 -54.52
CA GLN A 592 -73.22 37.84 -54.34
C GLN A 592 -73.27 38.64 -55.66
N GLN A 593 -73.52 37.98 -56.80
CA GLN A 593 -73.69 38.64 -58.12
C GLN A 593 -74.97 38.21 -58.88
N LEU A 594 -75.93 37.65 -58.14
CA LEU A 594 -77.36 37.53 -58.48
C LEU A 594 -78.16 38.04 -57.28
#